data_AF-A0AAD8R697-F1
#
_entry.id   AF-A0AAD8R697-F1
#
_cell.length_a   1.000
_cell.length_b   1.000
_cell.length_c   1.000
_cell.angle_alpha   90.00
_cell.angle_beta   90.00
_cell.angle_gamma   90.00
#
_symmetry.space_group_name_H-M   'P 1'
#
loop_
_entity.id
_entity.type
_entity.pdbx_description
1 polymer ?
#
loop_
_entity_poly.entity_id
_entity_poly.type
_entity_poly.pdbx_seq_one_letter_code
_entity_poly.pdbx_strand_id
1 'polypeptide(L)'
;MSVLTDEGVMAVKNAACERLVEQRVEIKMKSKKINDCLNRFQVALPSLVTTGTGLLSSLGLSWRLEQLLLQRKRRNFERDLENENQGAGVYSASLKKHYILANYEWKEDILPEILDEHNVADILDPDILERCEELEREEGLRLKRGSCRRCFHDRWP
;
A
#
# COMPACT_ATOMS: atom_id res chain seq x y z
N MET A 1 -11.00 50.04 -8.21
CA MET A 1 -9.75 49.26 -8.28
C MET A 1 -8.61 50.21 -8.01
N SER A 2 -7.84 49.97 -6.96
CA SER A 2 -6.65 50.75 -6.65
C SER A 2 -5.43 49.84 -6.84
N VAL A 3 -4.54 50.22 -7.76
CA VAL A 3 -3.29 49.47 -8.02
C VAL A 3 -2.29 49.64 -6.88
N LEU A 4 -2.47 50.68 -6.05
CA LEU A 4 -1.59 50.98 -4.92
C LEU A 4 -1.88 50.11 -3.68
N THR A 5 -3.15 49.73 -3.46
CA THR A 5 -3.56 48.88 -2.34
C THR A 5 -3.88 47.44 -2.77
N ASP A 6 -3.77 47.16 -4.08
CA ASP A 6 -4.16 45.89 -4.74
C ASP A 6 -5.63 45.47 -4.49
N GLU A 7 -6.44 46.40 -4.00
CA GLU A 7 -7.83 46.15 -3.66
C GLU A 7 -8.71 46.10 -4.91
N GLY A 8 -9.39 44.97 -5.06
CA GLY A 8 -10.39 44.75 -6.11
C GLY A 8 -9.82 44.43 -7.50
N VAL A 9 -8.49 44.34 -7.66
CA VAL A 9 -7.85 43.98 -8.94
C VAL A 9 -8.24 42.56 -9.36
N MET A 10 -8.15 41.60 -8.43
CA MET A 10 -8.56 40.21 -8.66
C MET A 10 -10.07 40.06 -8.87
N ALA A 11 -10.88 40.84 -8.17
CA ALA A 11 -12.34 40.80 -8.30
C ALA A 11 -12.78 41.19 -9.71
N VAL A 12 -12.20 42.26 -10.27
CA VAL A 12 -12.55 42.71 -11.63
C VAL A 12 -12.00 41.77 -12.69
N LYS A 13 -10.80 41.21 -12.50
CA LYS A 13 -10.27 40.16 -13.37
C LYS A 13 -11.24 38.99 -13.48
N ASN A 14 -11.73 38.49 -12.34
CA ASN A 14 -12.67 37.38 -12.31
C ASN A 14 -13.99 37.74 -13.00
N ALA A 15 -14.57 38.91 -12.67
CA ALA A 15 -15.81 39.38 -13.28
C ALA A 15 -15.69 39.59 -14.81
N ALA A 16 -14.55 40.08 -15.30
CA ALA A 16 -14.30 40.23 -16.72
C ALA A 16 -14.11 38.87 -17.42
N CYS A 17 -13.38 37.94 -16.80
CA CYS A 17 -13.19 36.59 -17.33
C CYS A 17 -14.51 35.80 -17.40
N GLU A 18 -15.36 35.86 -16.38
CA GLU A 18 -16.67 35.21 -16.35
C GLU A 18 -17.57 35.71 -17.50
N ARG A 19 -17.69 37.03 -17.66
CA ARG A 19 -18.47 37.64 -18.76
C ARG A 19 -17.96 37.24 -20.15
N LEU A 20 -16.65 37.18 -20.34
CA LEU A 20 -16.07 36.73 -21.60
C LEU A 20 -16.29 35.24 -21.86
N VAL A 21 -16.27 34.42 -20.80
CA VAL A 21 -16.54 32.98 -20.92
C VAL A 21 -18.00 32.74 -21.31
N GLU A 22 -18.96 33.46 -20.72
CA GLU A 22 -20.39 33.38 -21.09
C GLU A 22 -20.60 33.66 -22.59
N GLN A 23 -20.07 34.79 -23.07
CA GLN A 23 -20.17 35.15 -24.49
C GLN A 23 -19.51 34.10 -25.41
N ARG A 24 -18.35 33.57 -25.02
CA ARG A 24 -17.66 32.53 -25.81
C ARG A 24 -18.42 31.21 -25.81
N VAL A 25 -19.03 30.83 -24.69
CA VAL A 25 -19.86 29.62 -24.59
C VAL A 25 -21.08 29.77 -25.48
N GLU A 26 -21.78 30.91 -25.49
CA GLU A 26 -22.92 31.13 -26.40
C GLU A 26 -22.55 31.00 -27.88
N ILE A 27 -21.42 31.58 -28.29
CA ILE A 27 -20.91 31.47 -29.66
C ILE A 27 -20.55 30.01 -29.97
N LYS A 28 -19.92 29.32 -29.01
CA LYS A 28 -19.54 27.91 -29.16
C LYS A 28 -20.78 27.02 -29.25
N MET A 29 -21.82 27.27 -28.46
CA MET A 29 -23.11 26.57 -28.44
C MET A 29 -23.93 26.76 -29.73
N LYS A 30 -23.69 27.84 -30.48
CA LYS A 30 -24.27 28.06 -31.81
C LYS A 30 -23.45 27.40 -32.94
N SER A 31 -22.23 26.93 -32.65
CA SER A 31 -21.31 26.38 -33.65
C SER A 31 -21.43 24.86 -33.77
N LYS A 32 -21.19 24.30 -34.96
CA LYS A 32 -21.21 22.84 -35.19
C LYS A 32 -20.07 22.07 -34.48
N LYS A 33 -19.02 22.78 -34.04
CA LYS A 33 -17.82 22.22 -33.36
C LYS A 33 -18.08 21.72 -31.94
N ILE A 34 -19.31 21.83 -31.43
CA ILE A 34 -19.69 21.28 -30.10
C ILE A 34 -19.69 19.76 -30.14
N ASN A 35 -20.13 19.18 -31.27
CA ASN A 35 -20.30 17.74 -31.42
C ASN A 35 -18.99 16.98 -31.22
N ASP A 36 -17.85 17.57 -31.61
CA ASP A 36 -16.51 17.00 -31.40
C ASP A 36 -16.11 16.93 -29.91
N CYS A 37 -16.72 17.74 -29.06
CA CYS A 37 -16.41 17.84 -27.63
C CYS A 37 -17.46 17.20 -26.71
N LEU A 38 -18.65 16.84 -27.21
CA LEU A 38 -19.77 16.35 -26.39
C LEU A 38 -19.40 15.14 -25.53
N ASN A 39 -18.59 14.22 -26.05
CA ASN A 39 -18.14 13.03 -25.33
C ASN A 39 -17.30 13.36 -24.08
N ARG A 40 -16.70 14.55 -24.00
CA ARG A 40 -15.93 15.01 -22.82
C ARG A 40 -16.83 15.63 -21.75
N PHE A 41 -17.99 16.16 -22.14
CA PHE A 41 -18.97 16.74 -21.23
C PHE A 41 -19.90 15.69 -20.63
N GLN A 42 -20.17 14.62 -21.39
CA GLN A 42 -21.02 13.53 -20.92
C GLN A 42 -20.28 12.70 -19.87
N VAL A 43 -20.62 12.92 -18.60
CA VAL A 43 -20.22 12.05 -17.50
C VAL A 43 -21.24 10.92 -17.40
N ALA A 44 -20.81 9.68 -17.61
CA ALA A 44 -21.66 8.51 -17.44
C ALA A 44 -22.06 8.38 -15.97
N LEU A 45 -23.35 8.50 -15.68
CA LEU A 45 -23.87 8.21 -14.35
C LEU A 45 -23.94 6.69 -14.17
N PRO A 46 -23.44 6.15 -13.05
CA PRO A 46 -23.53 4.72 -12.80
C PRO A 46 -25.00 4.30 -12.72
N SER A 47 -25.36 3.20 -13.37
CA SER A 47 -26.65 2.55 -13.13
C SER A 47 -26.66 2.00 -11.71
N LEU A 48 -27.81 2.04 -11.04
CA LEU A 48 -28.00 1.56 -9.67
C LEU A 48 -27.89 0.03 -9.61
N VAL A 49 -26.67 -0.51 -9.79
CA VAL A 49 -26.36 -1.92 -9.58
C VAL A 49 -24.96 -2.00 -9.01
N THR A 50 -24.84 -1.89 -7.70
CA THR A 50 -23.85 -2.58 -6.85
C THR A 50 -24.04 -2.11 -5.41
N THR A 51 -24.57 -3.01 -4.59
CA THR A 51 -24.49 -2.98 -3.13
C THR A 51 -23.02 -3.09 -2.74
N GLY A 52 -22.37 -1.95 -2.59
CA GLY A 52 -20.98 -1.87 -2.16
C GLY A 52 -20.56 -0.42 -2.11
N THR A 53 -20.80 0.24 -0.98
CA THR A 53 -20.12 1.49 -0.66
C THR A 53 -18.62 1.24 -0.81
N GLY A 54 -17.97 1.97 -1.73
CA GLY A 54 -16.53 1.87 -1.91
C GLY A 54 -15.83 1.99 -0.55
N LEU A 55 -14.90 1.08 -0.27
CA LEU A 55 -14.17 1.03 0.99
C LEU A 55 -13.19 2.20 1.08
N LEU A 56 -13.73 3.40 1.34
CA LEU A 56 -12.92 4.52 1.80
C LEU A 56 -12.65 4.28 3.28
N SER A 57 -11.44 3.84 3.59
CA SER A 57 -10.99 3.79 4.99
C SER A 57 -11.09 5.20 5.58
N SER A 58 -11.82 5.34 6.68
CA SER A 58 -12.01 6.61 7.38
C SER A 58 -10.69 7.28 7.77
N LEU A 59 -9.60 6.51 7.87
CA LEU A 59 -8.24 7.00 8.08
C LEU A 59 -7.71 7.93 6.97
N GLY A 60 -8.15 7.76 5.71
CA GLY A 60 -7.64 8.57 4.60
C GLY A 60 -8.11 10.02 4.66
N LEU A 61 -9.33 10.25 5.14
CA LEU A 61 -9.90 11.59 5.32
C LEU A 61 -9.35 12.28 6.58
N SER A 62 -9.15 11.51 7.67
CA SER A 62 -8.56 12.05 8.90
C SER A 62 -7.09 12.41 8.73
N TRP A 63 -6.31 11.66 7.94
CA TRP A 63 -4.90 11.97 7.67
C TRP A 63 -4.71 13.37 7.06
N ARG A 64 -5.57 13.77 6.11
CA ARG A 64 -5.46 15.11 5.48
C ARG A 64 -5.79 16.23 6.47
N LEU A 65 -6.74 16.00 7.39
CA LEU A 65 -7.07 16.91 8.47
C LEU A 65 -5.93 16.99 9.52
N GLU A 66 -5.33 15.85 9.88
CA GLU A 66 -4.19 15.80 10.79
C GLU A 66 -2.96 16.50 10.20
N GLN A 67 -2.66 16.37 8.91
CA GLN A 67 -1.53 17.06 8.27
C GLN A 67 -1.69 18.59 8.28
N LEU A 68 -2.94 19.08 8.22
CA LEU A 68 -3.25 20.51 8.37
C LEU A 68 -3.09 20.99 9.82
N LEU A 69 -3.44 20.15 10.81
CA LEU A 69 -3.28 20.44 12.24
C LEU A 69 -1.82 20.29 12.73
N LEU A 70 -1.07 19.36 12.16
CA LEU A 70 0.31 19.00 12.53
C LEU A 70 1.38 19.83 11.79
N GLN A 71 1.05 21.04 11.35
CA GLN A 71 2.01 22.03 10.83
C GLN A 71 3.11 22.42 11.85
N ARG A 72 3.12 21.81 13.05
CA ARG A 72 3.98 22.19 14.18
C ARG A 72 5.17 21.26 14.45
N LYS A 73 5.20 20.03 13.92
CA LYS A 73 6.40 19.16 13.97
C LYS A 73 6.47 18.36 12.68
N ARG A 74 7.46 18.68 11.84
CA ARG A 74 7.81 17.81 10.71
C ARG A 74 8.17 16.44 11.29
N ARG A 75 7.49 15.39 10.83
CA ARG A 75 7.91 14.02 11.15
C ARG A 75 9.28 13.81 10.51
N ASN A 76 10.22 13.21 11.25
CA ASN A 76 11.50 12.85 10.69
C ASN A 76 11.27 11.77 9.63
N PHE A 77 11.67 12.04 8.40
CA PHE A 77 11.63 11.05 7.33
C PHE A 77 12.92 10.23 7.34
N GLU A 78 12.92 9.07 6.67
CA GLU A 78 14.13 8.26 6.51
C GLU A 78 15.27 9.04 5.85
N ARG A 79 14.93 9.99 4.97
CA ARG A 79 15.90 10.92 4.36
C ARG A 79 16.59 11.83 5.38
N ASP A 80 15.87 12.26 6.41
CA ASP A 80 16.45 13.10 7.46
C ASP A 80 17.40 12.27 8.34
N LEU A 81 17.00 11.04 8.68
CA LEU A 81 17.83 10.08 9.41
C LEU A 81 19.09 9.67 8.64
N GLU A 82 19.01 9.54 7.32
CA GLU A 82 20.17 9.27 6.46
C GLU A 82 21.18 10.43 6.52
N ASN A 83 20.71 11.68 6.42
CA ASN A 83 21.56 12.86 6.52
C ASN A 83 22.24 12.98 7.90
N GLU A 84 21.54 12.61 8.97
CA GLU A 84 22.10 12.56 10.32
C GLU A 84 23.18 11.46 10.46
N ASN A 85 22.98 10.30 9.82
CA ASN A 85 23.87 9.15 9.89
C ASN A 85 24.95 9.13 8.78
N GLN A 86 25.66 10.24 8.62
CA GLN A 86 26.81 10.40 7.69
C GLN A 86 26.47 10.42 6.19
N GLY A 87 25.18 10.50 5.84
CA GLY A 87 24.71 10.77 4.48
C GLY A 87 24.71 9.56 3.54
N ALA A 88 24.37 9.84 2.28
CA ALA A 88 24.17 8.83 1.25
C ALA A 88 25.45 8.04 0.97
N GLY A 89 25.36 6.71 1.09
CA GLY A 89 26.45 5.77 0.84
C GLY A 89 27.11 5.18 2.08
N VAL A 90 26.91 5.77 3.27
CA VAL A 90 27.40 5.20 4.54
C VAL A 90 26.24 4.63 5.37
N TYR A 91 25.09 5.31 5.37
CA TYR A 91 23.90 4.82 6.07
C TYR A 91 23.32 3.57 5.38
N SER A 92 23.20 2.46 6.13
CA SER A 92 22.48 1.26 5.71
C SER A 92 21.13 1.19 6.42
N ALA A 93 20.04 1.35 5.66
CA ALA A 93 18.69 1.28 6.19
C ALA A 93 18.29 -0.19 6.46
N SER A 94 18.16 -0.58 7.72
CA SER A 94 17.71 -1.93 8.07
C SER A 94 16.23 -2.13 7.71
N LEU A 95 15.95 -3.06 6.79
CA LEU A 95 14.61 -3.39 6.31
C LEU A 95 13.70 -3.97 7.43
N LYS A 96 14.31 -4.61 8.43
CA LYS A 96 13.60 -5.24 9.55
C LYS A 96 13.00 -4.22 10.53
N LYS A 97 13.49 -2.96 10.57
CA LYS A 97 13.12 -1.92 11.56
C LYS A 97 11.63 -1.69 11.75
N HIS A 98 10.82 -1.87 10.72
CA HIS A 98 9.38 -1.57 10.74
C HIS A 98 8.47 -2.80 10.75
N TYR A 99 9.02 -4.00 10.97
CA TYR A 99 8.20 -5.20 11.07
C TYR A 99 7.35 -5.19 12.35
N ILE A 100 6.10 -5.63 12.21
CA ILE A 100 5.12 -5.79 13.28
C ILE A 100 5.13 -7.27 13.66
N LEU A 101 5.79 -7.58 14.77
CA LEU A 101 5.96 -8.92 15.31
C LEU A 101 5.32 -8.99 16.70
N ALA A 102 5.02 -10.20 17.17
CA ALA A 102 4.49 -10.42 18.52
C ALA A 102 5.50 -10.03 19.61
N ASN A 103 6.79 -10.27 19.37
CA ASN A 103 7.87 -9.87 20.26
C ASN A 103 8.92 -9.05 19.48
N TYR A 104 9.36 -7.94 20.06
CA TYR A 104 10.26 -7.00 19.38
C TYR A 104 11.72 -7.46 19.36
N GLU A 105 12.12 -8.30 20.31
CA GLU A 105 13.49 -8.82 20.42
C GLU A 105 13.86 -9.69 19.21
N TRP A 106 12.90 -10.44 18.68
CA TRP A 106 13.11 -11.38 17.56
C TRP A 106 13.25 -10.70 16.21
N LYS A 107 13.20 -9.37 16.16
CA LYS A 107 13.30 -8.61 14.90
C LYS A 107 14.66 -8.80 14.22
N GLU A 108 15.72 -8.97 15.00
CA GLU A 108 17.08 -9.11 14.45
C GLU A 108 17.48 -10.57 14.19
N ASP A 109 16.67 -11.54 14.63
CA ASP A 109 16.96 -12.96 14.46
C ASP A 109 17.09 -13.34 12.97
N ILE A 110 17.96 -14.32 12.70
CA ILE A 110 18.24 -14.83 11.35
C ILE A 110 17.47 -16.14 11.18
N LEU A 111 16.57 -16.18 10.20
CA LEU A 111 15.87 -17.40 9.81
C LEU A 111 16.79 -18.24 8.92
N PRO A 112 17.03 -19.52 9.23
CA PRO A 112 17.75 -20.41 8.32
C PRO A 112 16.94 -20.65 7.05
N GLU A 113 17.56 -20.49 5.89
CA GLU A 113 16.91 -20.69 4.59
C GLU A 113 16.98 -22.15 4.13
N ILE A 114 18.13 -22.81 4.34
CA ILE A 114 18.41 -24.17 3.85
C ILE A 114 18.91 -25.03 5.00
N LEU A 115 18.34 -26.23 5.15
CA LEU A 115 18.77 -27.28 6.07
C LEU A 115 18.79 -28.62 5.33
N ASP A 116 19.93 -29.33 5.35
CA ASP A 116 20.11 -30.64 4.71
C ASP A 116 19.56 -30.72 3.29
N GLU A 117 19.89 -29.73 2.44
CA GLU A 117 19.43 -29.60 1.04
C GLU A 117 17.94 -29.27 0.85
N HIS A 118 17.19 -29.12 1.95
CA HIS A 118 15.78 -28.74 1.94
C HIS A 118 15.60 -27.28 2.34
N ASN A 119 14.63 -26.64 1.71
CA ASN A 119 14.23 -25.27 2.06
C ASN A 119 13.35 -25.30 3.32
N VAL A 120 13.72 -24.50 4.31
CA VAL A 120 12.99 -24.43 5.59
C VAL A 120 11.60 -23.85 5.38
N ALA A 121 11.43 -22.90 4.46
CA ALA A 121 10.15 -22.24 4.21
C ALA A 121 9.05 -23.21 3.73
N ASP A 122 9.44 -24.34 3.11
CA ASP A 122 8.50 -25.34 2.60
C ASP A 122 7.94 -26.26 3.71
N ILE A 123 8.52 -26.20 4.91
CA ILE A 123 8.16 -27.04 6.07
C ILE A 123 7.42 -26.23 7.15
N LEU A 124 7.43 -24.89 7.06
CA LEU A 124 6.83 -24.00 8.06
C LEU A 124 5.31 -23.92 7.93
N ASP A 125 4.62 -24.83 8.62
CA ASP A 125 3.16 -24.83 8.75
C ASP A 125 2.72 -24.63 10.22
N PRO A 126 1.57 -23.96 10.48
CA PRO A 126 1.07 -23.75 11.84
C PRO A 126 0.64 -25.06 12.54
N ASP A 127 0.35 -26.12 11.78
CA ASP A 127 -0.11 -27.44 12.23
C ASP A 127 0.97 -28.54 12.15
N ILE A 128 2.23 -28.17 11.91
CA ILE A 128 3.33 -29.13 11.69
C ILE A 128 3.49 -30.15 12.83
N LEU A 129 3.29 -29.72 14.09
CA LEU A 129 3.42 -30.60 15.27
C LEU A 129 2.36 -31.71 15.28
N GLU A 130 1.12 -31.40 14.91
CA GLU A 130 0.04 -32.38 14.84
C GLU A 130 0.32 -33.41 13.74
N ARG A 131 0.78 -32.94 12.57
CA ARG A 131 1.19 -33.81 11.45
C ARG A 131 2.36 -34.71 11.83
N CYS A 132 3.33 -34.21 12.61
CA CYS A 132 4.44 -35.02 13.12
C CYS A 132 3.96 -36.12 14.07
N GLU A 133 3.06 -35.82 15.00
CA GLU A 133 2.51 -36.82 15.94
C GLU A 133 1.73 -37.94 15.21
N GLU A 134 1.00 -37.59 14.14
CA GLU A 134 0.32 -38.58 13.30
C GLU A 134 1.30 -39.53 12.61
N LEU A 135 2.36 -38.99 12.01
CA LEU A 135 3.40 -39.76 11.34
C LEU A 135 4.14 -40.68 12.32
N GLU A 136 4.48 -40.20 13.52
CA GLU A 136 5.12 -41.02 14.55
C GLU A 136 4.24 -42.20 14.98
N ARG A 137 2.92 -42.01 15.07
CA ARG A 137 1.95 -43.08 15.37
C ARG A 137 1.91 -44.13 14.26
N GLU A 138 1.90 -43.69 13.00
CA GLU A 138 1.94 -44.59 11.85
C GLU A 138 3.24 -45.41 11.81
N GLU A 139 4.38 -44.76 11.99
CA GLU A 139 5.69 -45.41 12.03
C GLU A 139 5.80 -46.41 13.20
N GLY A 140 5.26 -46.07 14.37
CA GLY A 140 5.19 -47.00 15.51
C GLY A 140 4.36 -48.26 15.21
N LEU A 141 3.26 -48.13 14.46
CA LEU A 141 2.48 -49.29 13.98
C LEU A 141 3.26 -50.10 12.93
N ARG A 142 3.98 -49.45 12.01
CA ARG A 142 4.83 -50.09 11.00
C ARG A 142 5.96 -50.90 11.63
N LEU A 143 6.60 -50.36 12.67
CA LEU A 143 7.67 -51.02 13.42
C LEU A 143 7.16 -52.28 14.12
N LYS A 144 6.01 -52.19 14.81
CA LYS A 144 5.36 -53.34 15.47
C LYS A 144 4.98 -54.46 14.50
N ARG A 145 4.59 -54.10 13.27
CA ARG A 145 4.28 -55.04 12.20
C ARG A 145 5.53 -55.65 11.54
N GLY A 146 6.74 -55.25 11.95
CA GLY A 146 8.00 -55.78 11.42
C GLY A 146 8.33 -55.36 9.98
N SER A 147 7.65 -54.32 9.46
CA SER A 147 7.75 -53.91 8.05
C SER A 147 8.97 -53.02 7.74
N CYS A 148 9.75 -52.61 8.74
CA CYS A 148 10.84 -51.66 8.53
C CYS A 148 12.12 -52.37 8.04
N ARG A 149 12.25 -52.57 6.72
CA ARG A 149 13.55 -52.72 6.05
C ARG A 149 13.81 -51.44 5.27
N ARG A 150 14.58 -50.52 5.86
CA ARG A 150 15.13 -49.28 5.23
C ARG A 150 14.09 -48.38 4.55
N CYS A 151 13.16 -47.80 5.29
CA CYS A 151 12.21 -46.84 4.70
C CYS A 151 12.65 -45.36 4.79
N PHE A 152 13.77 -45.05 5.44
CA PHE A 152 14.17 -43.66 5.72
C PHE A 152 15.30 -43.10 4.85
N HIS A 153 15.89 -43.88 3.94
CA HIS A 153 16.99 -43.40 3.08
C HIS A 153 16.61 -43.13 1.62
N ASP A 154 15.43 -43.56 1.16
CA ASP A 154 15.11 -43.55 -0.28
C ASP A 154 13.85 -42.71 -0.62
N ARG A 155 13.39 -41.84 0.29
CA ARG A 155 12.20 -40.99 0.07
C ARG A 155 12.50 -39.49 0.04
N TRP A 156 13.77 -39.12 0.13
CA TRP A 156 14.24 -37.79 -0.21
C TRP A 156 15.49 -37.98 -1.09
N PRO A 157 15.54 -37.36 -2.28
CA PRO A 157 16.72 -37.39 -3.12
C PRO A 157 17.92 -36.75 -2.42
#